data_AF-A0A815CFI3-F1
#
_entry.id   AF-A0A815CFI3-F1
#
_cell.length_a   1.000
_cell.length_b   1.000
_cell.length_c   1.000
_cell.angle_alpha   90.00
_cell.angle_beta   90.00
_cell.angle_gamma   90.00
#
_symmetry.space_group_name_H-M   'P 1'
#
loop_
_entity.id
_entity.type
_entity.pdbx_description
1 polymer ?
#
loop_
_entity_poly.entity_id
_entity_poly.type
_entity_poly.pdbx_seq_one_letter_code
_entity_poly.pdbx_strand_id
1 'polypeptide(L)'
;MSSNAGLSTVSELVKQTSLLNNQQFTAAKQGLEFAETAIKTTKLTFVSQQNKLDNSFHNSSLTKDDYDKRINQLKHQFELDCAPWQIYVKKLSHLIEQYSSQSDSQKTNKRIFEQSSSSKQKSSSSSVSKRSRITFSSSSSDSDVSEPIIIIPTTQKKCNSNKIKLDSSTNTDPLELSLRSSFPSTPNNIPFTAQTNHITQRIPLQHINEIAAKQIVLLHDEGQLVRWNDIIWRILTHFHVQDLGNLGIQRADQIPCVDNLIRTQNKINTYLDAYTYWSTMGTLNEIEIDLARIFYKTDYNELLIGPIEKQPKIEELFRLRSIRNEQIKKDFKSSDILKYLDQFMTKEYAWKTENELNLEHFLKFIAEQVHVKNIYQLGIRIKSVYLARNCIKAMQANQRKTMEIARTELNQTLNELAQKRSGKNFKNY
;
A
#
# COMPACT_ATOMS: atom_id res chain seq x y z
N MET A 1 9.22 16.25 44.78
CA MET A 1 9.12 14.89 44.18
C MET A 1 8.55 14.92 42.75
N SER A 2 8.97 15.87 41.89
CA SER A 2 8.34 16.10 40.56
C SER A 2 9.27 15.88 39.37
N SER A 3 10.44 15.24 39.54
CA SER A 3 11.43 15.05 38.47
C SER A 3 11.45 13.66 37.83
N ASN A 4 10.63 12.70 38.27
CA ASN A 4 10.67 11.32 37.77
C ASN A 4 9.66 10.97 36.67
N ALA A 5 8.69 11.84 36.36
CA ALA A 5 7.65 11.53 35.37
C ALA A 5 8.16 11.60 33.90
N GLY A 6 9.11 12.49 33.59
CA GLY A 6 9.60 12.69 32.21
C GLY A 6 10.56 11.60 31.70
N LEU A 7 11.22 10.86 32.59
CA LEU A 7 12.13 9.76 32.20
C LEU A 7 11.38 8.48 31.83
N SER A 8 10.16 8.29 32.37
CA SER A 8 9.31 7.14 32.05
C SER A 8 8.82 7.17 30.61
N THR A 9 8.39 8.35 30.13
CA THR A 9 7.80 8.53 28.80
C THR A 9 8.82 8.38 27.67
N VAL A 10 10.05 8.86 27.86
CA VAL A 10 11.14 8.70 26.88
C VAL A 10 11.57 7.22 26.78
N SER A 11 11.65 6.52 27.91
CA SER A 11 11.94 5.08 27.95
C SER A 11 10.88 4.26 27.21
N GLU A 12 9.61 4.67 27.31
CA GLU A 12 8.48 4.01 26.66
C GLU A 12 8.45 4.26 25.15
N LEU A 13 8.77 5.48 24.70
CA LEU A 13 8.93 5.82 23.29
C LEU A 13 10.10 5.10 22.62
N VAL A 14 11.23 4.93 23.32
CA VAL A 14 12.38 4.14 22.85
C VAL A 14 12.02 2.65 22.73
N LYS A 15 11.19 2.13 23.65
CA LYS A 15 10.67 0.76 23.54
C LYS A 15 9.71 0.60 22.37
N GLN A 16 8.80 1.54 22.13
CA GLN A 16 7.85 1.46 21.02
C GLN A 16 8.54 1.58 19.65
N THR A 17 9.51 2.47 19.51
CA THR A 17 10.30 2.61 18.27
C THR A 17 11.16 1.39 17.98
N SER A 18 11.78 0.78 18.99
CA SER A 18 12.52 -0.47 18.81
C SER A 18 11.60 -1.64 18.43
N LEU A 19 10.38 -1.69 18.96
CA LEU A 19 9.38 -2.70 18.60
C LEU A 19 8.93 -2.56 17.13
N LEU A 20 8.67 -1.32 16.68
CA LEU A 20 8.25 -1.02 15.31
C LEU A 20 9.35 -1.37 14.29
N ASN A 21 10.61 -1.04 14.60
CA ASN A 21 11.75 -1.38 13.75
C ASN A 21 11.96 -2.90 13.66
N ASN A 22 11.77 -3.63 14.77
CA ASN A 22 11.84 -5.09 14.76
C ASN A 22 10.72 -5.71 13.90
N GLN A 23 9.49 -5.18 13.98
CA GLN A 23 8.39 -5.63 13.13
C GLN A 23 8.66 -5.38 11.64
N GLN A 24 9.19 -4.20 11.29
CA GLN A 24 9.57 -3.87 9.92
C GLN A 24 10.70 -4.78 9.39
N PHE A 25 11.68 -5.08 10.23
CA PHE A 25 12.77 -6.01 9.90
C PHE A 25 12.26 -7.43 9.66
N THR A 26 11.37 -7.94 10.53
CA THR A 26 10.75 -9.26 10.36
C THR A 26 9.90 -9.32 9.08
N ALA A 27 9.11 -8.28 8.80
CA ALA A 27 8.30 -8.20 7.58
C ALA A 27 9.17 -8.16 6.31
N ALA A 28 10.29 -7.42 6.34
CA ALA A 28 11.24 -7.38 5.23
C ALA A 28 11.87 -8.76 4.97
N LYS A 29 12.23 -9.50 6.03
CA LYS A 29 12.77 -10.86 5.92
C LYS A 29 11.75 -11.85 5.34
N GLN A 30 10.51 -11.81 5.81
CA GLN A 30 9.42 -12.62 5.26
C GLN A 30 9.16 -12.29 3.79
N GLY A 31 9.18 -11.00 3.42
CA GLY A 31 9.05 -10.56 2.04
C GLY A 31 10.18 -11.08 1.14
N LEU A 32 11.40 -11.17 1.66
CA LEU A 32 12.56 -11.71 0.94
C LEU A 32 12.40 -13.20 0.68
N GLU A 33 12.05 -13.99 1.70
CA GLU A 33 11.80 -15.43 1.57
C GLU A 33 10.66 -15.72 0.57
N PHE A 34 9.61 -14.92 0.60
CA PHE A 34 8.50 -15.02 -0.35
C PHE A 34 8.95 -14.76 -1.79
N ALA A 35 9.73 -13.70 -2.03
CA ALA A 35 10.21 -13.34 -3.35
C ALA A 35 11.20 -14.39 -3.92
N GLU A 36 12.09 -14.93 -3.07
CA GLU A 36 12.98 -16.03 -3.46
C GLU A 36 12.20 -17.30 -3.79
N THR A 37 11.14 -17.59 -3.04
CA THR A 37 10.25 -18.73 -3.31
C THR A 37 9.51 -18.55 -4.62
N ALA A 38 9.01 -17.34 -4.91
CA ALA A 38 8.38 -17.03 -6.19
C ALA A 38 9.35 -17.25 -7.36
N ILE A 39 10.59 -16.76 -7.29
CA ILE A 39 11.61 -16.98 -8.32
C ILE A 39 11.90 -18.48 -8.51
N LYS A 40 12.04 -19.25 -7.42
CA LYS A 40 12.25 -20.70 -7.48
C LYS A 40 11.08 -21.40 -8.18
N THR A 41 9.85 -21.06 -7.84
CA THR A 41 8.65 -21.64 -8.45
C THR A 41 8.59 -21.32 -9.95
N THR A 42 8.81 -20.06 -10.35
CA THR A 42 8.83 -19.66 -11.76
C THR A 42 9.91 -20.42 -12.54
N LYS A 43 11.08 -20.65 -11.94
CA LYS A 43 12.17 -21.44 -12.54
C LYS A 43 11.76 -22.91 -12.75
N LEU A 44 11.06 -23.52 -11.79
CA LEU A 44 10.54 -24.89 -11.93
C LEU A 44 9.48 -24.98 -13.05
N THR A 45 8.59 -23.98 -13.14
CA THR A 45 7.59 -23.90 -14.23
C THR A 45 8.26 -23.80 -15.59
N PHE A 46 9.29 -22.96 -15.72
CA PHE A 46 10.08 -22.83 -16.94
C PHE A 46 10.73 -24.16 -17.34
N VAL A 47 11.41 -24.84 -16.42
CA VAL A 47 12.04 -26.15 -16.68
C VAL A 47 10.99 -27.19 -17.11
N SER A 48 9.83 -27.21 -16.46
CA SER A 48 8.73 -28.11 -16.84
C SER A 48 8.22 -27.85 -18.25
N GLN A 49 8.06 -26.58 -18.65
CA GLN A 49 7.63 -26.20 -19.99
C GLN A 49 8.71 -26.50 -21.04
N GLN A 50 9.98 -26.26 -20.72
CA GLN A 50 11.11 -26.62 -21.57
C GLN A 50 11.15 -28.13 -21.83
N ASN A 51 11.02 -28.97 -20.80
CA ASN A 51 11.00 -30.43 -20.98
C ASN A 51 9.85 -30.90 -21.89
N LYS A 52 8.68 -30.23 -21.84
CA LYS A 52 7.55 -30.53 -22.75
C LYS A 52 7.87 -30.17 -24.21
N LEU A 53 8.56 -29.05 -24.41
CA LEU A 53 9.05 -28.62 -25.73
C LEU A 53 10.09 -29.60 -26.28
N ASP A 54 11.05 -30.02 -25.46
CA ASP A 54 12.10 -30.97 -25.82
C ASP A 54 11.50 -32.33 -26.22
N ASN A 55 10.54 -32.84 -25.44
CA ASN A 55 9.83 -34.06 -25.78
C ASN A 55 9.05 -33.96 -27.11
N SER A 56 8.44 -32.80 -27.38
CA SER A 56 7.69 -32.57 -28.63
C SER A 56 8.62 -32.50 -29.85
N PHE A 57 9.82 -31.93 -29.67
CA PHE A 57 10.85 -31.89 -30.70
C PHE A 57 11.42 -33.29 -30.99
N HIS A 58 11.75 -34.07 -29.95
CA HIS A 58 12.25 -35.44 -30.12
C HIS A 58 11.23 -36.39 -30.76
N ASN A 59 9.93 -36.21 -30.50
CA ASN A 59 8.87 -36.97 -31.14
C ASN A 59 8.51 -36.48 -32.55
N SER A 60 9.38 -35.67 -33.19
CA SER A 60 9.23 -35.14 -34.56
C SER A 60 7.93 -34.35 -34.81
N SER A 61 7.25 -33.89 -33.75
CA SER A 61 6.01 -33.12 -33.84
C SER A 61 6.25 -31.63 -34.06
N LEU A 62 7.52 -31.19 -34.01
CA LEU A 62 7.93 -29.80 -34.16
C LEU A 62 9.12 -29.67 -35.11
N THR A 63 9.11 -28.66 -35.98
CA THR A 63 10.29 -28.29 -36.77
C THR A 63 11.35 -27.63 -35.88
N LYS A 64 12.61 -27.65 -36.30
CA LYS A 64 13.72 -27.01 -35.58
C LYS A 64 13.50 -25.50 -35.42
N ASP A 65 13.06 -24.84 -36.48
CA ASP A 65 12.80 -23.39 -36.46
C ASP A 65 11.65 -23.03 -35.51
N ASP A 66 10.59 -23.84 -35.45
CA ASP A 66 9.49 -23.64 -34.51
C ASP A 66 9.91 -23.88 -33.06
N TYR A 67 10.80 -24.85 -32.82
CA TYR A 67 11.37 -25.11 -31.50
C TYR A 67 12.21 -23.92 -31.04
N ASP A 68 13.14 -23.44 -31.87
CA ASP A 68 14.02 -22.31 -31.56
C ASP A 68 13.20 -21.03 -31.30
N LYS A 69 12.13 -20.81 -32.06
CA LYS A 69 11.22 -19.69 -31.83
C LYS A 69 10.49 -19.80 -30.48
N ARG A 70 9.94 -20.97 -30.16
CA ARG A 70 9.19 -21.19 -28.91
C ARG A 70 10.09 -21.18 -27.67
N ILE A 71 11.29 -21.74 -27.73
CA ILE A 71 12.22 -21.72 -26.58
C ILE A 71 12.72 -20.30 -26.31
N ASN A 72 12.93 -19.48 -27.34
CA ASN A 72 13.28 -18.06 -27.17
C ASN A 72 12.12 -17.25 -26.58
N GLN A 73 10.88 -17.51 -27.02
CA GLN A 73 9.69 -16.92 -26.40
C GLN A 73 9.55 -17.32 -24.92
N LEU A 74 9.79 -18.60 -24.60
CA LEU A 74 9.75 -19.12 -23.24
C LEU A 74 10.77 -18.45 -22.33
N LYS A 75 12.01 -18.28 -22.83
CA LYS A 75 13.10 -17.59 -22.11
C LYS A 75 12.75 -16.12 -21.87
N HIS A 76 12.25 -15.44 -22.89
CA HIS A 76 11.86 -14.04 -22.76
C HIS A 76 10.72 -13.85 -21.76
N GLN A 77 9.72 -14.72 -21.78
CA GLN A 77 8.63 -14.71 -20.81
C GLN A 77 9.15 -14.96 -19.38
N PHE A 78 10.06 -15.91 -19.20
CA PHE A 78 10.69 -16.19 -17.90
C PHE A 78 11.46 -14.97 -17.36
N GLU A 79 12.22 -14.28 -18.21
CA GLU A 79 12.93 -13.05 -17.82
C GLU A 79 11.96 -11.95 -17.38
N LEU A 80 10.86 -11.75 -18.12
CA LEU A 80 9.82 -10.80 -17.77
C LEU A 80 9.13 -11.14 -16.44
N ASP A 81 8.84 -12.42 -16.21
CA ASP A 81 8.18 -12.87 -14.98
C ASP A 81 9.10 -12.79 -13.75
N CYS A 82 10.41 -12.96 -13.94
CA CYS A 82 11.39 -12.91 -12.85
C CYS A 82 11.92 -11.50 -12.55
N ALA A 83 11.96 -10.59 -13.53
CA ALA A 83 12.57 -9.27 -13.37
C ALA A 83 11.99 -8.45 -12.19
N PRO A 84 10.66 -8.38 -11.97
CA PRO A 84 10.09 -7.67 -10.83
C PRO A 84 10.55 -8.24 -9.49
N TRP A 85 10.60 -9.57 -9.38
CA TRP A 85 11.04 -10.25 -8.15
C TRP A 85 12.52 -10.05 -7.88
N GLN A 86 13.37 -10.06 -8.92
CA GLN A 86 14.80 -9.79 -8.77
C GLN A 86 15.06 -8.35 -8.28
N ILE A 87 14.32 -7.38 -8.81
CA ILE A 87 14.39 -5.99 -8.34
C ILE A 87 13.92 -5.89 -6.88
N TYR A 88 12.84 -6.60 -6.54
CA TYR A 88 12.29 -6.63 -5.19
C TYR A 88 13.24 -7.27 -4.17
N VAL A 89 13.86 -8.40 -4.52
CA VAL A 89 14.91 -9.07 -3.73
C VAL A 89 16.07 -8.10 -3.48
N LYS A 90 16.61 -7.43 -4.51
CA LYS A 90 17.70 -6.46 -4.33
C LYS A 90 17.32 -5.33 -3.36
N LYS A 91 16.12 -4.78 -3.48
CA LYS A 91 15.63 -3.72 -2.57
C LYS A 91 15.49 -4.21 -1.14
N LEU A 92 14.94 -5.41 -0.91
CA LEU A 92 14.78 -5.97 0.42
C LEU A 92 16.11 -6.36 1.06
N SER A 93 17.05 -6.93 0.30
CA SER A 93 18.40 -7.24 0.79
C SER A 93 19.11 -5.98 1.26
N HIS A 94 19.08 -4.90 0.48
CA HIS A 94 19.68 -3.62 0.87
C HIS A 94 19.02 -3.04 2.13
N LEU A 95 17.69 -3.14 2.24
CA LEU A 95 16.94 -2.68 3.40
C LEU A 95 17.34 -3.47 4.66
N ILE A 96 17.41 -4.80 4.56
CA ILE A 96 17.86 -5.70 5.65
C ILE A 96 19.30 -5.39 6.07
N GLU A 97 20.20 -5.13 5.12
CA GLU A 97 21.59 -4.75 5.38
C GLU A 97 21.67 -3.41 6.13
N GLN A 98 20.90 -2.40 5.71
CA GLN A 98 20.82 -1.10 6.40
C GLN A 98 20.34 -1.24 7.86
N TYR A 99 19.31 -2.05 8.12
CA TYR A 99 18.84 -2.31 9.49
C TYR A 99 19.88 -3.06 10.33
N SER A 100 20.65 -3.96 9.70
CA SER A 100 21.69 -4.73 10.38
C SER A 100 22.85 -3.82 10.81
N SER A 101 23.33 -2.93 9.93
CA SER A 101 24.38 -1.95 10.25
C SER A 101 23.98 -0.94 11.33
N GLN A 102 22.70 -0.56 11.40
CA GLN A 102 22.19 0.32 12.46
C GLN A 102 22.14 -0.38 13.83
N SER A 103 21.80 -1.66 13.87
CA SER A 103 21.80 -2.48 15.10
C SER A 103 23.21 -2.61 15.69
N ASP A 104 24.22 -2.82 14.84
CA ASP A 104 25.61 -2.95 15.29
C ASP A 104 26.17 -1.61 15.79
N SER A 105 25.84 -0.50 15.13
CA SER A 105 26.20 0.85 15.56
C SER A 105 25.62 1.22 16.93
N GLN A 106 24.40 0.77 17.24
CA GLN A 106 23.76 0.98 18.54
C GLN A 106 24.38 0.11 19.64
N LYS A 107 24.82 -1.12 19.33
CA LYS A 107 25.55 -1.99 20.27
C LYS A 107 26.93 -1.43 20.62
N THR A 108 27.65 -0.85 19.66
CA THR A 108 28.93 -0.16 19.91
C THR A 108 28.76 1.08 20.78
N ASN A 109 27.74 1.90 20.53
CA ASN A 109 27.47 3.09 21.36
C ASN A 109 27.03 2.73 22.78
N LYS A 110 26.29 1.63 22.97
CA LYS A 110 25.93 1.12 24.29
C LYS A 110 27.17 0.64 25.09
N ARG A 111 28.13 -0.04 24.44
CA ARG A 111 29.40 -0.43 25.07
C ARG A 111 30.28 0.77 25.44
N ILE A 112 30.34 1.80 24.60
CA ILE A 112 31.10 3.03 24.89
C ILE A 112 30.49 3.79 26.07
N PHE A 113 29.16 3.83 26.17
CA PHE A 113 28.45 4.44 27.30
C PHE A 113 28.65 3.65 28.60
N GLU A 114 28.59 2.31 28.56
CA GLU A 114 28.85 1.46 29.74
C GLU A 114 30.31 1.53 30.23
N GLN A 115 31.28 1.69 29.33
CA GLN A 115 32.70 1.89 29.66
C GLN A 115 33.02 3.30 30.20
N SER A 116 32.24 4.31 29.86
CA SER A 116 32.42 5.67 30.40
C SER A 116 31.72 5.88 31.75
N SER A 117 30.76 5.02 32.12
CA SER A 117 30.16 4.98 33.46
C SER A 117 30.98 4.22 34.52
N SER A 118 31.97 3.40 34.14
CA SER A 118 32.80 2.61 35.09
C SER A 118 34.09 3.32 35.54
N SER A 119 34.40 4.52 35.03
CA SER A 119 35.66 5.24 35.32
C SER A 119 35.51 6.46 36.24
N LYS A 120 34.33 6.73 36.82
CA LYS A 120 34.09 7.85 37.74
C LYS A 120 33.63 7.43 39.15
N GLN A 121 34.42 6.60 39.83
CA GLN A 121 34.36 6.51 41.30
C GLN A 121 35.73 6.12 41.88
N LYS A 122 36.59 7.11 42.12
CA LYS A 122 37.64 7.09 43.17
C LYS A 122 38.43 8.42 43.20
N SER A 123 37.97 9.36 44.03
CA SER A 123 38.75 10.39 44.75
C SER A 123 37.79 11.35 45.49
N SER A 124 37.65 11.19 46.82
CA SER A 124 38.12 12.12 47.89
C SER A 124 37.48 13.53 47.84
N SER A 125 36.47 13.86 48.64
CA SER A 125 36.46 14.21 50.09
C SER A 125 36.70 15.71 50.41
N SER A 126 35.82 16.26 51.27
CA SER A 126 35.85 17.56 51.97
C SER A 126 35.50 18.79 51.11
N SER A 127 34.80 19.84 51.55
CA SER A 127 34.29 20.27 52.86
C SER A 127 33.22 21.39 52.67
N VAL A 128 32.30 21.49 53.64
CA VAL A 128 31.65 22.69 54.22
C VAL A 128 31.40 23.94 53.33
N SER A 129 30.13 24.36 53.17
CA SER A 129 29.69 25.71 53.61
C SER A 129 28.17 25.94 53.53
N LYS A 130 27.72 26.82 54.43
CA LYS A 130 26.37 27.33 54.72
C LYS A 130 25.80 28.15 53.55
N ARG A 131 24.46 28.23 53.38
CA ARG A 131 23.59 29.41 53.67
C ARG A 131 22.19 29.34 53.01
N SER A 132 21.20 29.80 53.78
CA SER A 132 19.99 30.58 53.45
C SER A 132 18.87 30.01 52.55
N ARG A 133 17.82 29.52 53.24
CA ARG A 133 16.44 30.06 53.30
C ARG A 133 16.13 31.25 52.36
N ILE A 134 15.21 31.05 51.41
CA ILE A 134 14.17 32.01 51.02
C ILE A 134 12.86 31.23 50.78
N THR A 135 11.85 31.60 51.56
CA THR A 135 10.43 31.29 51.39
C THR A 135 9.82 32.28 50.40
N PHE A 136 8.95 31.83 49.50
CA PHE A 136 7.81 32.62 49.06
C PHE A 136 6.64 31.70 48.71
N SER A 137 5.49 32.10 49.24
CA SER A 137 4.20 31.44 49.20
C SER A 137 3.32 32.00 48.07
N SER A 138 2.47 31.11 47.56
CA SER A 138 1.09 31.32 47.09
C SER A 138 0.78 32.38 46.03
N SER A 139 0.12 31.96 44.96
CA SER A 139 -1.29 32.35 44.75
C SER A 139 -1.98 31.45 43.72
N SER A 140 -3.14 31.00 44.15
CA SER A 140 -4.23 30.32 43.46
C SER A 140 -4.97 31.27 42.51
N SER A 141 -5.50 30.72 41.43
CA SER A 141 -6.79 31.17 40.88
C SER A 141 -7.39 30.05 40.05
N ASP A 142 -8.42 29.44 40.64
CA ASP A 142 -9.40 28.57 40.00
C ASP A 142 -10.14 29.32 38.90
N SER A 143 -10.50 28.60 37.84
CA SER A 143 -11.77 28.84 37.12
C SER A 143 -12.19 27.55 36.41
N ASP A 144 -13.20 26.94 37.00
CA ASP A 144 -14.07 25.92 36.42
C ASP A 144 -14.74 26.43 35.13
N VAL A 145 -14.67 25.64 34.06
CA VAL A 145 -15.73 25.56 33.05
C VAL A 145 -15.92 24.08 32.70
N SER A 146 -17.13 23.60 32.96
CA SER A 146 -17.58 22.23 32.73
C SER A 146 -18.11 22.01 31.32
N GLU A 147 -18.20 20.71 30.96
CA GLU A 147 -18.97 20.04 29.89
C GLU A 147 -18.20 19.59 28.61
N PRO A 148 -18.64 18.51 27.93
CA PRO A 148 -19.15 17.23 28.44
C PRO A 148 -18.37 16.02 27.89
N ILE A 149 -18.37 14.95 28.67
CA ILE A 149 -17.73 13.66 28.37
C ILE A 149 -18.65 12.86 27.42
N ILE A 150 -18.17 12.57 26.20
CA ILE A 150 -18.76 11.53 25.34
C ILE A 150 -17.97 10.24 25.52
N ILE A 151 -18.62 9.26 26.12
CA ILE A 151 -18.13 7.91 26.37
C ILE A 151 -18.18 7.12 25.06
N ILE A 152 -17.03 6.60 24.60
CA ILE A 152 -16.98 5.54 23.59
C ILE A 152 -16.59 4.24 24.31
N PRO A 153 -17.38 3.16 24.23
CA PRO A 153 -17.08 1.93 24.95
C PRO A 153 -15.96 1.12 24.27
N THR A 154 -14.85 0.94 24.97
CA THR A 154 -13.78 0.00 24.64
C THR A 154 -14.17 -1.39 25.16
N THR A 155 -14.67 -2.27 24.29
CA THR A 155 -14.76 -3.71 24.64
C THR A 155 -13.48 -4.42 24.22
N GLN A 156 -12.53 -4.54 25.15
CA GLN A 156 -11.45 -5.52 25.08
C GLN A 156 -11.99 -6.87 25.58
N LYS A 157 -12.19 -7.82 24.67
CA LYS A 157 -12.52 -9.21 25.06
C LYS A 157 -11.23 -10.02 25.15
N LYS A 158 -10.81 -10.29 26.40
CA LYS A 158 -9.86 -11.34 26.79
C LYS A 158 -10.40 -12.69 26.30
N CYS A 159 -9.65 -13.39 25.45
CA CYS A 159 -9.87 -14.82 25.24
C CYS A 159 -8.84 -15.60 26.06
N ASN A 160 -9.32 -16.17 27.16
CA ASN A 160 -8.62 -17.21 27.91
C ASN A 160 -8.62 -18.50 27.09
N SER A 161 -7.44 -19.10 27.00
CA SER A 161 -7.20 -20.46 26.53
C SER A 161 -7.93 -21.48 27.40
N ASN A 162 -8.84 -22.26 26.81
CA ASN A 162 -9.25 -23.55 27.37
C ASN A 162 -9.24 -24.62 26.28
N LYS A 163 -8.69 -25.75 26.70
CA LYS A 163 -8.29 -26.95 25.97
C LYS A 163 -9.51 -27.87 25.88
N ILE A 164 -9.99 -28.18 24.67
CA ILE A 164 -10.97 -29.26 24.45
C ILE A 164 -10.50 -30.11 23.26
N LYS A 165 -10.26 -31.39 23.55
CA LYS A 165 -10.17 -32.51 22.60
C LYS A 165 -11.61 -32.91 22.24
N LEU A 166 -11.94 -33.02 20.95
CA LEU A 166 -12.76 -34.11 20.40
C LEU A 166 -12.82 -34.08 18.86
N ASP A 167 -12.35 -35.18 18.28
CA ASP A 167 -12.78 -35.96 17.10
C ASP A 167 -13.14 -35.30 15.75
N SER A 168 -12.56 -35.94 14.72
CA SER A 168 -12.63 -35.67 13.30
C SER A 168 -13.86 -36.28 12.63
N SER A 169 -14.66 -35.48 11.92
CA SER A 169 -15.25 -35.87 10.62
C SER A 169 -15.88 -34.69 9.88
N THR A 170 -15.63 -34.67 8.56
CA THR A 170 -16.32 -33.97 7.45
C THR A 170 -16.31 -32.43 7.38
N ASN A 171 -15.48 -31.97 6.45
CA ASN A 171 -15.43 -30.66 5.80
C ASN A 171 -16.79 -30.15 5.30
N THR A 172 -17.11 -28.88 5.56
CA THR A 172 -17.66 -27.91 4.60
C THR A 172 -17.47 -26.49 5.16
N ASP A 173 -16.84 -25.61 4.38
CA ASP A 173 -16.52 -24.22 4.77
C ASP A 173 -17.78 -23.33 4.83
N PRO A 174 -17.97 -22.49 5.86
CA PRO A 174 -19.13 -21.62 6.02
C PRO A 174 -18.84 -20.19 5.53
N LEU A 175 -18.86 -19.95 4.21
CA LEU A 175 -18.85 -18.59 3.64
C LEU A 175 -19.82 -18.36 2.46
N GLU A 176 -20.71 -19.31 2.17
CA GLU A 176 -21.65 -19.26 1.03
C GLU A 176 -23.09 -18.83 1.40
N LEU A 177 -23.33 -18.26 2.58
CA LEU A 177 -24.71 -17.98 3.07
C LEU A 177 -24.96 -16.56 3.58
N SER A 178 -24.46 -15.52 2.89
CA SER A 178 -24.82 -14.14 3.29
C SER A 178 -25.01 -13.09 2.17
N LEU A 179 -25.26 -13.49 0.92
CA LEU A 179 -25.60 -12.52 -0.14
C LEU A 179 -26.89 -12.84 -0.90
N ARG A 180 -27.80 -13.59 -0.28
CA ARG A 180 -29.14 -13.87 -0.82
C ARG A 180 -30.22 -13.10 -0.06
N SER A 181 -30.20 -11.77 -0.14
CA SER A 181 -31.39 -10.95 0.14
C SER A 181 -31.13 -9.50 -0.27
N SER A 182 -31.69 -9.09 -1.41
CA SER A 182 -32.21 -7.74 -1.68
C SER A 182 -32.66 -7.66 -3.14
N PHE A 183 -33.85 -8.20 -3.41
CA PHE A 183 -34.62 -7.83 -4.61
C PHE A 183 -35.57 -6.68 -4.23
N PRO A 184 -35.72 -5.62 -5.03
CA PRO A 184 -36.91 -4.79 -5.00
C PRO A 184 -38.02 -5.43 -5.85
N SER A 185 -39.20 -5.57 -5.25
CA SER A 185 -40.39 -6.17 -5.85
C SER A 185 -41.16 -5.18 -6.75
N THR A 186 -41.34 -5.58 -8.04
CA THR A 186 -42.51 -5.41 -8.96
C THR A 186 -43.14 -4.01 -9.22
N PRO A 187 -44.01 -3.82 -10.26
CA PRO A 187 -44.52 -4.75 -11.29
C PRO A 187 -44.39 -4.26 -12.75
N ASN A 188 -44.23 -5.20 -13.69
CA ASN A 188 -44.99 -5.19 -14.95
C ASN A 188 -45.02 -6.61 -15.50
N ASN A 189 -46.17 -7.26 -15.32
CA ASN A 189 -46.49 -8.58 -15.84
C ASN A 189 -46.66 -8.49 -17.36
N ILE A 190 -45.69 -9.02 -18.10
CA ILE A 190 -45.95 -9.57 -19.44
C ILE A 190 -46.04 -11.08 -19.24
N PRO A 191 -47.16 -11.74 -19.59
CA PRO A 191 -47.30 -13.17 -19.40
C PRO A 191 -46.36 -13.90 -20.35
N PHE A 192 -45.30 -14.49 -19.82
CA PHE A 192 -44.43 -15.41 -20.56
C PHE A 192 -45.16 -16.74 -20.66
N THR A 193 -45.94 -16.92 -21.73
CA THR A 193 -46.55 -18.21 -22.06
C THR A 193 -45.44 -19.23 -22.30
N ALA A 194 -45.39 -20.25 -21.45
CA ALA A 194 -44.54 -21.42 -21.61
C ALA A 194 -44.97 -22.19 -22.86
N GLN A 195 -44.39 -21.86 -24.01
CA GLN A 195 -44.39 -22.71 -25.19
C GLN A 195 -43.01 -23.37 -25.30
N THR A 196 -42.92 -24.57 -24.72
CA THR A 196 -41.82 -25.51 -24.93
C THR A 196 -41.94 -26.05 -26.36
N ASN A 197 -41.41 -25.34 -27.35
CA ASN A 197 -41.21 -25.84 -28.71
C ASN A 197 -40.23 -24.93 -29.46
N HIS A 198 -38.93 -25.00 -29.21
CA HIS A 198 -37.98 -24.41 -30.16
C HIS A 198 -36.72 -25.25 -30.31
N ILE A 199 -36.52 -25.70 -31.55
CA ILE A 199 -35.26 -26.09 -32.16
C ILE A 199 -34.14 -25.27 -31.53
N THR A 200 -33.27 -25.91 -30.75
CA THR A 200 -32.04 -25.33 -30.24
C THR A 200 -31.13 -25.06 -31.43
N GLN A 201 -31.36 -23.94 -32.12
CA GLN A 201 -30.31 -23.31 -32.91
C GLN A 201 -29.21 -22.98 -31.91
N ARG A 202 -28.20 -23.87 -31.87
CA ARG A 202 -27.04 -23.72 -31.01
C ARG A 202 -26.30 -22.47 -31.49
N ILE A 203 -26.58 -21.35 -30.83
CA ILE A 203 -25.94 -20.08 -31.15
C ILE A 203 -24.44 -20.29 -30.98
N PRO A 204 -23.62 -20.00 -32.00
CA PRO A 204 -22.19 -20.23 -31.91
C PRO A 204 -21.60 -19.36 -30.79
N LEU A 205 -20.73 -19.96 -29.96
CA LEU A 205 -20.09 -19.27 -28.83
C LEU A 205 -19.36 -17.99 -29.26
N GLN A 206 -18.81 -17.98 -30.48
CA GLN A 206 -18.17 -16.80 -31.05
C GLN A 206 -19.13 -15.62 -31.15
N HIS A 207 -20.36 -15.85 -31.61
CA HIS A 207 -21.36 -14.79 -31.71
C HIS A 207 -21.78 -14.27 -30.34
N ILE A 208 -21.95 -15.16 -29.36
CA ILE A 208 -22.23 -14.78 -27.96
C ILE A 208 -21.08 -13.92 -27.40
N ASN A 209 -19.83 -14.31 -27.67
CA ASN A 209 -18.64 -13.57 -27.25
C ASN A 209 -18.55 -12.17 -27.90
N GLU A 210 -18.92 -12.04 -29.18
CA GLU A 210 -18.97 -10.74 -29.86
C GLU A 210 -20.02 -9.82 -29.25
N ILE A 211 -21.21 -10.34 -28.95
CA ILE A 211 -22.26 -9.56 -28.25
C ILE A 211 -21.80 -9.17 -26.86
N ALA A 212 -21.20 -10.10 -26.11
CA ALA A 212 -20.68 -9.85 -24.77
C ALA A 212 -19.60 -8.75 -24.78
N ALA A 213 -18.68 -8.77 -25.75
CA ALA A 213 -17.67 -7.72 -25.92
C ALA A 213 -18.29 -6.35 -26.22
N LYS A 214 -19.35 -6.29 -27.05
CA LYS A 214 -20.10 -5.05 -27.28
C LYS A 214 -20.76 -4.54 -26.01
N GLN A 215 -21.35 -5.42 -25.20
CA GLN A 215 -21.97 -5.02 -23.93
C GLN A 215 -20.95 -4.48 -22.92
N ILE A 216 -19.72 -5.00 -22.90
CA ILE A 216 -18.62 -4.46 -22.08
C ILE A 216 -18.32 -3.01 -22.46
N VAL A 217 -18.13 -2.74 -23.76
CA VAL A 217 -17.85 -1.40 -24.26
C VAL A 217 -19.00 -0.44 -23.95
N LEU A 218 -20.25 -0.87 -24.19
CA LEU A 218 -21.43 -0.05 -23.88
C LEU A 218 -21.52 0.32 -22.39
N LEU A 219 -21.33 -0.65 -21.49
CA LEU A 219 -21.33 -0.38 -20.05
C LEU A 219 -20.21 0.57 -19.63
N HIS A 220 -19.03 0.43 -20.24
CA HIS A 220 -17.91 1.32 -20.01
C HIS A 220 -18.21 2.75 -20.47
N ASP A 221 -18.76 2.91 -21.68
CA ASP A 221 -19.10 4.21 -22.28
C ASP A 221 -20.25 4.90 -21.53
N GLU A 222 -21.20 4.12 -20.97
CA GLU A 222 -22.22 4.61 -20.03
C GLU A 222 -21.60 5.10 -18.70
N GLY A 223 -20.29 4.94 -18.51
CA GLY A 223 -19.56 5.28 -17.29
C GLY A 223 -19.94 4.39 -16.12
N GLN A 224 -20.50 3.20 -16.36
CA GLN A 224 -20.88 2.25 -15.30
C GLN A 224 -19.73 1.32 -14.94
N LEU A 225 -19.79 0.79 -13.72
CA LEU A 225 -18.91 -0.30 -13.32
C LEU A 225 -19.28 -1.55 -14.13
N VAL A 226 -18.33 -2.07 -14.91
CA VAL A 226 -18.57 -3.24 -15.74
C VAL A 226 -18.43 -4.49 -14.87
N ARG A 227 -19.53 -5.13 -14.47
CA ARG A 227 -19.52 -6.40 -13.72
C ARG A 227 -19.92 -7.55 -14.63
N TRP A 228 -19.33 -8.74 -14.40
CA TRP A 228 -19.69 -9.93 -15.18
C TRP A 228 -21.19 -10.25 -15.08
N ASN A 229 -21.81 -10.08 -13.91
CA ASN A 229 -23.24 -10.25 -13.70
C ASN A 229 -24.09 -9.35 -14.61
N ASP A 230 -23.71 -8.08 -14.77
CA ASP A 230 -24.47 -7.14 -15.60
C ASP A 230 -24.37 -7.52 -17.07
N ILE A 231 -23.20 -8.01 -17.50
CA ILE A 231 -23.00 -8.48 -18.87
C ILE A 231 -23.82 -9.72 -19.14
N ILE A 232 -23.83 -10.70 -18.23
CA ILE A 232 -24.66 -11.90 -18.37
C ILE A 232 -26.13 -11.48 -18.48
N TRP A 233 -26.62 -10.62 -17.60
CA TRP A 233 -27.99 -10.13 -17.67
C TRP A 233 -28.32 -9.44 -19.00
N ARG A 234 -27.41 -8.62 -19.53
CA ARG A 234 -27.57 -7.96 -20.84
C ARG A 234 -27.55 -8.96 -22.00
N ILE A 235 -26.73 -10.00 -21.95
CA ILE A 235 -26.70 -11.07 -22.96
C ILE A 235 -28.01 -11.86 -22.94
N LEU A 236 -28.49 -12.26 -21.76
CA LEU A 236 -29.75 -12.99 -21.59
C LEU A 236 -30.94 -12.17 -22.13
N THR A 237 -30.95 -10.87 -21.83
CA THR A 237 -31.94 -9.93 -22.35
C THR A 237 -31.87 -9.79 -23.87
N HIS A 238 -30.65 -9.74 -24.44
CA HIS A 238 -30.43 -9.62 -25.89
C HIS A 238 -30.94 -10.82 -26.68
N PHE A 239 -30.74 -12.04 -26.16
CA PHE A 239 -31.20 -13.28 -26.81
C PHE A 239 -32.61 -13.71 -26.38
N HIS A 240 -33.28 -12.93 -25.52
CA HIS A 240 -34.60 -13.24 -24.97
C HIS A 240 -34.68 -14.62 -24.29
N VAL A 241 -33.63 -14.98 -23.54
CA VAL A 241 -33.53 -16.24 -22.79
C VAL A 241 -33.42 -15.97 -21.29
N GLN A 242 -33.83 -16.93 -20.46
CA GLN A 242 -33.84 -16.76 -19.00
C GLN A 242 -32.52 -17.17 -18.35
N ASP A 243 -31.76 -18.07 -18.97
CA ASP A 243 -30.52 -18.61 -18.43
C ASP A 243 -29.46 -18.81 -19.52
N LEU A 244 -28.21 -18.98 -19.09
CA LEU A 244 -27.10 -19.30 -19.98
C LEU A 244 -27.23 -20.73 -20.54
N GLY A 245 -27.93 -21.62 -19.81
CA GLY A 245 -28.17 -23.01 -20.20
C GLY A 245 -28.91 -23.11 -21.54
N ASN A 246 -29.89 -22.23 -21.78
CA ASN A 246 -30.60 -22.14 -23.05
C ASN A 246 -29.70 -21.69 -24.22
N LEU A 247 -28.55 -21.09 -23.94
CA LEU A 247 -27.51 -20.76 -24.93
C LEU A 247 -26.45 -21.85 -25.06
N GLY A 248 -26.59 -22.97 -24.34
CA GLY A 248 -25.60 -24.05 -24.29
C GLY A 248 -24.36 -23.72 -23.47
N ILE A 249 -24.44 -22.73 -22.57
CA ILE A 249 -23.36 -22.25 -21.71
C ILE A 249 -23.72 -22.57 -20.26
N GLN A 250 -22.83 -23.24 -19.54
CA GLN A 250 -23.07 -23.60 -18.14
C GLN A 250 -22.54 -22.55 -17.16
N ARG A 251 -21.45 -21.89 -17.53
CA ARG A 251 -20.75 -20.94 -16.65
C ARG A 251 -20.34 -19.70 -17.43
N ALA A 252 -20.39 -18.54 -16.76
CA ALA A 252 -20.05 -17.25 -17.38
C ALA A 252 -18.60 -17.19 -17.90
N ASP A 253 -17.67 -17.88 -17.23
CA ASP A 253 -16.26 -17.99 -17.62
C ASP A 253 -16.02 -18.83 -18.88
N GLN A 254 -17.04 -19.49 -19.43
CA GLN A 254 -16.94 -20.13 -20.75
C GLN A 254 -16.97 -19.11 -21.90
N ILE A 255 -17.44 -17.88 -21.64
CA ILE A 255 -17.42 -16.78 -22.60
C ILE A 255 -16.05 -16.08 -22.48
N PRO A 256 -15.18 -16.12 -23.50
CA PRO A 256 -13.80 -15.65 -23.38
C PRO A 256 -13.64 -14.20 -22.90
N CYS A 257 -14.45 -13.26 -23.38
CA CYS A 257 -14.37 -11.88 -22.93
C CYS A 257 -14.83 -11.69 -21.46
N VAL A 258 -15.77 -12.52 -20.99
CA VAL A 258 -16.24 -12.49 -19.60
C VAL A 258 -15.20 -13.13 -18.67
N ASP A 259 -14.57 -14.23 -19.08
CA ASP A 259 -13.44 -14.82 -18.37
C ASP A 259 -12.28 -13.82 -18.23
N ASN A 260 -11.93 -13.13 -19.32
CA ASN A 260 -10.90 -12.09 -19.28
C ASN A 260 -11.28 -10.93 -18.34
N LEU A 261 -12.55 -10.51 -18.33
CA LEU A 261 -13.05 -9.50 -17.40
C LEU A 261 -12.94 -9.97 -15.94
N ILE A 262 -13.37 -11.19 -15.63
CA ILE A 262 -13.28 -11.77 -14.28
C ILE A 262 -11.82 -11.81 -13.82
N ARG A 263 -10.90 -12.27 -14.69
CA ARG A 263 -9.45 -12.27 -14.40
C ARG A 263 -8.90 -10.87 -14.16
N THR A 264 -9.31 -9.90 -14.98
CA THR A 264 -8.90 -8.50 -14.84
C THR A 264 -9.37 -7.92 -13.51
N GLN A 265 -10.65 -8.10 -13.15
CA GLN A 265 -11.20 -7.66 -11.87
C GLN A 265 -10.51 -8.33 -10.68
N ASN A 266 -10.25 -9.63 -10.76
CA ASN A 266 -9.54 -10.36 -9.70
C ASN A 266 -8.12 -9.80 -9.52
N LYS A 267 -7.38 -9.58 -10.60
CA LYS A 267 -6.03 -9.02 -10.55
C LYS A 267 -6.02 -7.60 -9.96
N ILE A 268 -7.00 -6.77 -10.31
CA ILE A 268 -7.20 -5.44 -9.69
C ILE A 268 -7.47 -5.58 -8.20
N ASN A 269 -8.41 -6.45 -7.82
CA ASN A 269 -8.75 -6.68 -6.42
C ASN A 269 -7.54 -7.14 -5.60
N THR A 270 -6.70 -8.03 -6.15
CA THR A 270 -5.46 -8.48 -5.53
C THR A 270 -4.45 -7.35 -5.39
N TYR A 271 -4.29 -6.50 -6.43
CA TYR A 271 -3.42 -5.33 -6.33
C TYR A 271 -3.91 -4.36 -5.26
N LEU A 272 -5.22 -4.08 -5.18
CA LEU A 272 -5.79 -3.19 -4.18
C LEU A 272 -5.65 -3.74 -2.75
N ASP A 273 -5.77 -5.05 -2.56
CA ASP A 273 -5.46 -5.70 -1.29
C ASP A 273 -4.00 -5.43 -0.92
N ALA A 274 -3.06 -5.77 -1.81
CA ALA A 274 -1.64 -5.51 -1.59
C ALA A 274 -1.37 -4.03 -1.26
N TYR A 275 -1.92 -3.11 -2.07
CA TYR A 275 -1.81 -1.66 -1.90
C TYR A 275 -2.23 -1.21 -0.51
N THR A 276 -3.32 -1.79 0.02
CA THR A 276 -3.82 -1.48 1.37
C THR A 276 -2.80 -1.80 2.46
N TYR A 277 -2.00 -2.85 2.27
CA TYR A 277 -0.97 -3.28 3.21
C TYR A 277 0.30 -2.43 3.14
N TRP A 278 0.84 -2.20 1.94
CA TRP A 278 2.16 -1.54 1.79
C TRP A 278 2.08 -0.01 1.68
N SER A 279 0.98 0.54 1.17
CA SER A 279 0.86 1.98 0.97
C SER A 279 0.38 2.70 2.24
N THR A 280 1.23 3.59 2.75
CA THR A 280 0.88 4.49 3.86
C THR A 280 0.03 5.66 3.38
N MET A 281 0.30 6.17 2.18
CA MET A 281 -0.46 7.24 1.57
C MET A 281 -0.45 7.09 0.06
N GLY A 282 -1.47 7.62 -0.60
CA GLY A 282 -1.45 7.80 -2.03
C GLY A 282 -2.76 8.36 -2.54
N THR A 283 -2.79 8.59 -3.84
CA THR A 283 -3.90 9.23 -4.52
C THR A 283 -4.58 8.26 -5.47
N LEU A 284 -5.84 8.54 -5.79
CA LEU A 284 -6.60 7.72 -6.71
C LEU A 284 -5.96 7.69 -8.11
N ASN A 285 -5.42 8.83 -8.55
CA ASN A 285 -4.72 8.96 -9.82
C ASN A 285 -3.48 8.04 -9.90
N GLU A 286 -2.68 7.98 -8.83
CA GLU A 286 -1.52 7.07 -8.80
C GLU A 286 -1.94 5.61 -8.92
N ILE A 287 -3.08 5.24 -8.33
CA ILE A 287 -3.63 3.88 -8.48
C ILE A 287 -4.10 3.64 -9.92
N GLU A 288 -4.77 4.60 -10.57
CA GLU A 288 -5.14 4.47 -11.99
C GLU A 288 -3.91 4.21 -12.87
N ILE A 289 -2.84 4.99 -12.66
CA ILE A 289 -1.57 4.86 -13.39
C ILE A 289 -0.91 3.50 -13.12
N ASP A 290 -0.84 3.09 -11.87
CA ASP A 290 -0.24 1.80 -11.49
C ASP A 290 -1.04 0.62 -12.04
N LEU A 291 -2.36 0.68 -11.99
CA LEU A 291 -3.23 -0.33 -12.58
C LEU A 291 -3.04 -0.40 -14.09
N ALA A 292 -3.07 0.73 -14.81
CA ALA A 292 -2.80 0.75 -16.26
C ALA A 292 -1.46 0.07 -16.57
N ARG A 293 -0.40 0.39 -15.81
CA ARG A 293 0.92 -0.21 -15.96
C ARG A 293 0.94 -1.73 -15.72
N ILE A 294 0.21 -2.23 -14.72
CA ILE A 294 0.12 -3.67 -14.39
C ILE A 294 -0.50 -4.50 -15.52
N PHE A 295 -1.32 -3.87 -16.34
CA PHE A 295 -1.96 -4.48 -17.51
C PHE A 295 -1.28 -4.10 -18.83
N TYR A 296 -0.13 -3.42 -18.79
CA TYR A 296 0.59 -2.95 -19.97
C TYR A 296 -0.27 -2.06 -20.87
N LYS A 297 -1.07 -1.19 -20.25
CA LYS A 297 -1.94 -0.20 -20.88
C LYS A 297 -1.41 1.20 -20.65
N THR A 298 -1.76 2.13 -21.54
CA THR A 298 -1.35 3.54 -21.37
C THR A 298 -2.21 4.22 -20.32
N ASP A 299 -3.52 4.00 -20.41
CA ASP A 299 -4.53 4.58 -19.53
C ASP A 299 -5.41 3.50 -18.89
N TYR A 300 -5.94 3.81 -17.71
CA TYR A 300 -6.88 2.94 -17.01
C TYR A 300 -8.16 2.67 -17.80
N ASN A 301 -8.61 3.65 -18.61
CA ASN A 301 -9.80 3.53 -19.44
C ASN A 301 -9.70 2.39 -20.47
N GLU A 302 -8.50 2.04 -20.92
CA GLU A 302 -8.27 0.93 -21.86
C GLU A 302 -8.61 -0.46 -21.25
N LEU A 303 -8.83 -0.54 -19.94
CA LEU A 303 -9.25 -1.77 -19.25
C LEU A 303 -10.73 -2.08 -19.44
N LEU A 304 -11.54 -1.11 -19.89
CA LEU A 304 -12.98 -1.28 -20.14
C LEU A 304 -13.76 -1.85 -18.94
N ILE A 305 -13.34 -1.49 -17.73
CA ILE A 305 -13.97 -1.93 -16.47
C ILE A 305 -14.85 -0.85 -15.83
N GLY A 306 -14.98 0.29 -16.51
CA GLY A 306 -15.66 1.48 -16.00
C GLY A 306 -14.74 2.39 -15.18
N PRO A 307 -15.28 3.48 -14.61
CA PRO A 307 -14.52 4.43 -13.81
C PRO A 307 -14.00 3.80 -12.51
N ILE A 308 -12.77 4.13 -12.12
CA ILE A 308 -12.13 3.55 -10.94
C ILE A 308 -12.89 3.87 -9.64
N GLU A 309 -13.53 5.05 -9.58
CA GLU A 309 -14.25 5.54 -8.40
C GLU A 309 -15.42 4.63 -8.03
N LYS A 310 -15.99 3.93 -9.01
CA LYS A 310 -17.13 3.03 -8.84
C LYS A 310 -16.70 1.63 -8.40
N GLN A 311 -15.41 1.32 -8.36
CA GLN A 311 -14.91 0.04 -7.87
C GLN A 311 -15.17 -0.08 -6.35
N PRO A 312 -15.83 -1.13 -5.86
CA PRO A 312 -16.24 -1.21 -4.44
C PRO A 312 -15.09 -1.06 -3.44
N LYS A 313 -13.93 -1.67 -3.74
CA LYS A 313 -12.74 -1.55 -2.87
C LYS A 313 -12.16 -0.14 -2.87
N ILE A 314 -12.20 0.56 -4.01
CA ILE A 314 -11.72 1.95 -4.11
C ILE A 314 -12.66 2.88 -3.33
N GLU A 315 -13.96 2.69 -3.51
CA GLU A 315 -14.98 3.42 -2.78
C GLU A 315 -14.78 3.33 -1.26
N GLU A 316 -14.44 2.13 -0.76
CA GLU A 316 -14.09 1.92 0.65
C GLU A 316 -12.75 2.55 1.03
N LEU A 317 -11.70 2.31 0.24
CA LEU A 317 -10.34 2.76 0.52
C LEU A 317 -10.21 4.29 0.60
N PHE A 318 -10.97 5.01 -0.22
CA PHE A 318 -10.95 6.47 -0.31
C PHE A 318 -12.19 7.13 0.30
N ARG A 319 -13.13 6.34 0.84
CA ARG A 319 -14.38 6.81 1.48
C ARG A 319 -15.23 7.65 0.53
N LEU A 320 -15.36 7.21 -0.73
CA LEU A 320 -16.02 7.97 -1.80
C LEU A 320 -17.55 7.94 -1.74
N ARG A 321 -18.15 7.09 -0.88
CA ARG A 321 -19.62 7.01 -0.67
C ARG A 321 -20.30 8.35 -0.46
N SER A 322 -19.59 9.30 0.13
CA SER A 322 -20.10 10.63 0.45
C SER A 322 -20.12 11.60 -0.74
N ILE A 323 -19.55 11.22 -1.89
CA ILE A 323 -19.45 12.07 -3.08
C ILE A 323 -20.61 11.74 -4.04
N ARG A 324 -21.54 12.69 -4.22
CA ARG A 324 -22.66 12.54 -5.17
C ARG A 324 -22.29 13.14 -6.52
N ASN A 325 -21.78 12.32 -7.44
CA ASN A 325 -21.44 12.69 -8.83
C ASN A 325 -20.42 13.83 -8.98
N GLU A 326 -19.74 14.24 -7.91
CA GLU A 326 -18.74 15.29 -7.97
C GLU A 326 -17.43 14.71 -8.53
N GLN A 327 -16.76 15.47 -9.39
CA GLN A 327 -15.51 15.03 -10.00
C GLN A 327 -14.38 15.00 -8.97
N ILE A 328 -13.64 13.89 -8.95
CA ILE A 328 -12.43 13.76 -8.15
C ILE A 328 -11.28 14.50 -8.83
N LYS A 329 -10.45 15.18 -8.04
CA LYS A 329 -9.27 15.90 -8.52
C LYS A 329 -8.20 14.90 -8.98
N LYS A 330 -8.19 14.55 -10.27
CA LYS A 330 -7.23 13.57 -10.83
C LYS A 330 -5.79 14.07 -10.90
N ASP A 331 -5.53 15.38 -10.85
CA ASP A 331 -4.15 15.89 -10.97
C ASP A 331 -3.33 15.80 -9.67
N PHE A 332 -3.96 15.43 -8.56
CA PHE A 332 -3.33 15.43 -7.25
C PHE A 332 -2.43 14.21 -7.05
N LYS A 333 -1.20 14.39 -6.53
CA LYS A 333 -0.21 13.31 -6.33
C LYS A 333 0.22 13.17 -4.86
N SER A 334 0.84 12.04 -4.52
CA SER A 334 1.40 11.82 -3.17
C SER A 334 2.50 12.82 -2.81
N SER A 335 3.28 13.29 -3.80
CA SER A 335 4.26 14.37 -3.61
C SER A 335 3.61 15.67 -3.14
N ASP A 336 2.40 15.96 -3.62
CA ASP A 336 1.66 17.15 -3.23
C ASP A 336 1.19 17.03 -1.77
N ILE A 337 0.75 15.84 -1.34
CA ILE A 337 0.42 15.58 0.06
C ILE A 337 1.60 15.94 0.97
N LEU A 338 2.81 15.49 0.64
CA LEU A 338 4.01 15.77 1.44
C LEU A 338 4.35 17.27 1.45
N LYS A 339 4.23 17.94 0.31
CA LYS A 339 4.42 19.39 0.19
C LYS A 339 3.45 20.16 1.08
N TYR A 340 2.16 19.82 1.03
CA TYR A 340 1.16 20.49 1.88
C TYR A 340 1.34 20.14 3.35
N LEU A 341 1.83 18.94 3.69
CA LEU A 341 2.14 18.57 5.06
C LEU A 341 3.28 19.41 5.63
N ASP A 342 4.34 19.64 4.86
CA ASP A 342 5.45 20.51 5.26
C ASP A 342 4.99 21.96 5.47
N GLN A 343 4.14 22.48 4.57
CA GLN A 343 3.54 23.80 4.71
C GLN A 343 2.62 23.90 5.93
N PHE A 344 1.75 22.91 6.13
CA PHE A 344 0.83 22.84 7.26
C PHE A 344 1.60 22.84 8.58
N MET A 345 2.64 22.01 8.70
CA MET A 345 3.46 21.97 9.92
C MET A 345 4.21 23.27 10.19
N THR A 346 4.60 23.99 9.13
CA THR A 346 5.28 25.29 9.24
C THR A 346 4.32 26.40 9.68
N LYS A 347 3.09 26.44 9.14
CA LYS A 347 2.06 27.42 9.50
C LYS A 347 1.51 27.21 10.90
N GLU A 348 1.18 25.97 11.25
CA GLU A 348 0.51 25.62 12.52
C GLU A 348 1.49 25.40 13.69
N TYR A 349 2.79 25.68 13.51
CA TYR A 349 3.85 25.33 14.49
C TYR A 349 3.86 23.85 14.93
N ALA A 350 3.18 22.96 14.20
CA ALA A 350 2.99 21.55 14.54
C ALA A 350 4.29 20.71 14.47
N TRP A 351 5.43 21.34 14.16
CA TRP A 351 6.75 20.72 14.32
C TRP A 351 7.11 20.44 15.79
N LYS A 352 6.65 21.28 16.72
CA LYS A 352 7.08 21.31 18.12
C LYS A 352 6.16 20.55 19.07
N THR A 353 4.86 20.53 18.82
CA THR A 353 3.88 19.83 19.66
C THR A 353 3.60 18.43 19.10
N GLU A 354 3.53 17.41 19.96
CA GLU A 354 3.16 16.05 19.56
C GLU A 354 1.65 15.84 19.45
N ASN A 355 0.84 16.70 20.08
CA ASN A 355 -0.57 16.44 20.37
C ASN A 355 -1.59 16.98 19.34
N GLU A 356 -1.17 17.70 18.29
CA GLU A 356 -2.13 18.49 17.47
C GLU A 356 -2.28 18.03 16.02
N LEU A 357 -1.60 16.97 15.58
CA LEU A 357 -1.64 16.57 14.17
C LEU A 357 -2.89 15.73 13.86
N ASN A 358 -4.02 16.41 13.75
CA ASN A 358 -5.30 15.85 13.35
C ASN A 358 -5.39 15.68 11.82
N LEU A 359 -5.63 14.46 11.36
CA LEU A 359 -5.81 14.13 9.94
C LEU A 359 -6.93 14.95 9.29
N GLU A 360 -8.06 15.13 9.98
CA GLU A 360 -9.19 15.87 9.42
C GLU A 360 -8.85 17.35 9.21
N HIS A 361 -8.15 17.96 10.16
CA HIS A 361 -7.69 19.35 10.05
C HIS A 361 -6.70 19.51 8.88
N PHE A 362 -5.78 18.57 8.74
CA PHE A 362 -4.85 18.55 7.61
C PHE A 362 -5.56 18.37 6.26
N LEU A 363 -6.54 17.49 6.16
CA LEU A 363 -7.32 17.32 4.93
C LEU A 363 -8.16 18.56 4.58
N LYS A 364 -8.72 19.25 5.58
CA LYS A 364 -9.40 20.55 5.38
C LYS A 364 -8.44 21.61 4.87
N PHE A 365 -7.24 21.70 5.46
CA PHE A 365 -6.19 22.59 4.96
C PHE A 365 -5.86 22.32 3.49
N ILE A 366 -5.68 21.05 3.09
CA ILE A 366 -5.46 20.72 1.66
C ILE A 366 -6.66 21.13 0.81
N ALA A 367 -7.88 20.83 1.25
CA ALA A 367 -9.10 21.18 0.52
C ALA A 367 -9.21 22.70 0.28
N GLU A 368 -8.85 23.51 1.27
CA GLU A 368 -8.78 24.96 1.15
C GLU A 368 -7.72 25.43 0.15
N GLN A 369 -6.51 24.85 0.20
CA GLN A 369 -5.43 25.19 -0.74
C GLN A 369 -5.75 24.80 -2.19
N VAL A 370 -6.50 23.71 -2.40
CA VAL A 370 -6.85 23.17 -3.72
C VAL A 370 -8.23 23.69 -4.19
N HIS A 371 -8.92 24.49 -3.37
CA HIS A 371 -10.25 25.05 -3.61
C HIS A 371 -11.34 23.99 -3.87
N VAL A 372 -11.38 22.99 -3.01
CA VAL A 372 -12.29 21.85 -3.10
C VAL A 372 -13.31 21.93 -1.95
N LYS A 373 -14.60 21.75 -2.25
CA LYS A 373 -15.68 21.87 -1.24
C LYS A 373 -15.71 20.70 -0.26
N ASN A 374 -15.34 19.51 -0.73
CA ASN A 374 -15.42 18.27 0.05
C ASN A 374 -14.05 17.58 0.08
N ILE A 375 -13.57 17.22 1.27
CA ILE A 375 -12.28 16.53 1.45
C ILE A 375 -12.16 15.24 0.64
N TYR A 376 -13.28 14.55 0.36
CA TYR A 376 -13.25 13.29 -0.39
C TYR A 376 -13.00 13.49 -1.89
N GLN A 377 -13.34 14.67 -2.46
CA GLN A 377 -13.02 15.01 -3.86
C GLN A 377 -11.51 15.11 -4.10
N LEU A 378 -10.68 15.19 -3.05
CA LEU A 378 -9.24 15.14 -3.18
C LEU A 378 -8.75 13.77 -3.68
N GLY A 379 -9.53 12.69 -3.49
CA GLY A 379 -9.12 11.35 -3.90
C GLY A 379 -7.85 10.88 -3.19
N ILE A 380 -7.67 11.27 -1.92
CA ILE A 380 -6.48 10.97 -1.12
C ILE A 380 -6.80 9.87 -0.10
N ARG A 381 -5.86 8.93 0.07
CA ARG A 381 -5.83 8.00 1.19
C ARG A 381 -4.59 8.25 2.03
N ILE A 382 -4.75 8.45 3.34
CA ILE A 382 -3.64 8.51 4.31
C ILE A 382 -3.94 7.58 5.47
N LYS A 383 -3.08 6.59 5.68
CA LYS A 383 -3.15 5.64 6.80
C LYS A 383 -2.65 6.26 8.10
N SER A 384 -1.57 7.03 8.03
CA SER A 384 -0.99 7.74 9.18
C SER A 384 -0.25 8.99 8.75
N VAL A 385 -0.76 10.16 9.17
CA VAL A 385 -0.10 11.44 8.95
C VAL A 385 1.16 11.57 9.82
N TYR A 386 1.18 10.94 10.99
CA TYR A 386 2.35 10.90 11.87
C TYR A 386 3.54 10.22 11.21
N LEU A 387 3.30 9.12 10.48
CA LEU A 387 4.36 8.44 9.75
C LEU A 387 4.93 9.35 8.66
N ALA A 388 4.07 10.06 7.92
CA ALA A 388 4.47 11.05 6.94
C ALA A 388 5.34 12.17 7.55
N ARG A 389 4.90 12.74 8.68
CA ARG A 389 5.67 13.74 9.45
C ARG A 389 7.04 13.23 9.86
N ASN A 390 7.11 12.01 10.40
CA ASN A 390 8.36 11.42 10.86
C ASN A 390 9.33 11.17 9.69
N CYS A 391 8.82 10.75 8.54
CA CYS A 391 9.61 10.65 7.31
C CYS A 391 10.18 12.01 6.90
N ILE A 392 9.38 13.08 6.89
CA ILE A 392 9.87 14.42 6.54
C ILE A 392 10.93 14.88 7.56
N LYS A 393 10.70 14.71 8.87
CA LYS A 393 11.69 15.02 9.92
C LYS A 393 13.02 14.29 9.69
N ALA A 394 12.95 12.99 9.40
CA ALA A 394 14.14 12.18 9.13
C ALA A 394 14.88 12.63 7.87
N MET A 395 14.14 12.94 6.79
CA MET A 395 14.70 13.46 5.54
C MET A 395 15.41 14.80 5.76
N GLN A 396 14.78 15.74 6.45
CA GLN A 396 15.39 17.05 6.76
C GLN A 396 16.61 16.93 7.67
N ALA A 397 16.61 16.00 8.63
CA ALA A 397 17.76 15.73 9.47
C ALA A 397 18.92 15.14 8.67
N ASN A 398 18.63 14.21 7.75
CA ASN A 398 19.64 13.62 6.88
C ASN A 398 20.21 14.66 5.90
N GLN A 399 19.36 15.46 5.27
CA GLN A 399 19.77 16.54 4.39
C GLN A 399 20.73 17.53 5.08
N ARG A 400 20.44 17.90 6.34
CA ARG A 400 21.33 18.76 7.14
C ARG A 400 22.69 18.12 7.35
N LYS A 401 22.75 16.84 7.72
CA LYS A 401 24.02 16.11 7.87
C LYS A 401 24.81 16.05 6.56
N THR A 402 24.16 15.73 5.45
CA THR A 402 24.81 15.69 4.14
C THR A 402 25.36 17.05 3.73
N MET A 403 24.60 18.14 3.94
CA MET A 403 25.08 19.50 3.66
C MET A 403 26.25 19.90 4.56
N GLU A 404 26.24 19.49 5.83
CA GLU A 404 27.36 19.74 6.75
C GLU A 404 28.62 19.04 6.28
N ILE A 405 28.53 17.76 5.90
CA ILE A 405 29.65 17.00 5.31
C ILE A 405 30.18 17.70 4.06
N ALA A 406 29.31 18.01 3.09
CA ALA A 406 29.72 18.69 1.86
C ALA A 406 30.37 20.07 2.14
N ARG A 407 29.88 20.82 3.14
CA ARG A 407 30.47 22.09 3.55
C ARG A 407 31.85 21.90 4.18
N THR A 408 32.04 20.86 5.00
CA THR A 408 33.35 20.54 5.59
C THR A 408 34.37 20.14 4.54
N GLU A 409 33.98 19.32 3.55
CA GLU A 409 34.84 18.92 2.42
C GLU A 409 35.22 20.12 1.54
N LEU A 410 34.26 21.00 1.24
CA LEU A 410 34.51 22.23 0.48
C LEU A 410 35.47 23.16 1.24
N ASN A 411 35.30 23.32 2.55
CA ASN A 411 36.23 24.12 3.35
C ASN A 411 37.63 23.49 3.42
N GLN A 412 37.74 22.16 3.51
CA GLN A 412 39.03 21.47 3.48
C GLN A 412 39.75 21.69 2.14
N THR A 413 39.05 21.48 1.02
CA THR A 413 39.62 21.71 -0.32
C THR A 413 40.03 23.16 -0.54
N LEU A 414 39.22 24.13 -0.08
CA LEU A 414 39.61 25.55 -0.12
C LEU A 414 40.87 25.83 0.69
N ASN A 415 40.98 25.27 1.89
CA ASN A 415 42.16 25.44 2.75
C ASN A 415 43.42 24.81 2.12
N GLU A 416 43.30 23.63 1.53
CA GLU A 416 44.41 22.98 0.81
C GLU A 416 44.85 23.81 -0.42
N LEU A 417 43.92 24.38 -1.17
CA LEU A 417 44.23 25.25 -2.31
C LEU A 417 44.89 26.55 -1.85
N ALA A 418 44.45 27.13 -0.74
CA ALA A 418 45.07 28.32 -0.15
C ALA A 418 46.52 28.04 0.29
N GLN A 419 46.76 26.90 0.94
CA GLN A 419 48.11 26.47 1.33
C GLN A 419 49.02 26.18 0.13
N LYS A 420 48.48 25.56 -0.94
CA LYS A 420 49.23 25.33 -2.18
C LYS A 420 49.61 26.64 -2.90
N ARG A 421 48.78 27.69 -2.78
CA ARG A 421 49.09 29.02 -3.32
C ARG A 421 50.12 29.76 -2.47
N SER A 422 50.03 29.72 -1.14
CA SER A 422 51.03 30.36 -0.28
C SER A 422 52.39 29.65 -0.32
N GLY A 423 52.43 28.32 -0.45
CA GLY A 423 53.66 27.54 -0.58
C GLY A 423 54.41 27.72 -1.91
N LYS A 424 53.75 28.18 -2.97
CA LYS A 424 54.41 28.52 -4.26
C LYS A 424 55.06 29.90 -4.25
N ASN A 425 54.61 30.83 -3.41
CA ASN A 425 55.17 32.19 -3.33
C ASN A 425 56.48 32.26 -2.51
N PHE A 426 56.81 31.22 -1.74
CA PHE A 426 58.06 31.16 -0.96
C PHE A 426 59.24 30.49 -1.69
N LYS A 427 59.06 29.97 -2.91
CA LYS A 427 60.13 29.33 -3.68
C LYS A 427 60.80 30.23 -4.73
N ASN A 428 60.42 31.50 -4.82
CA ASN A 428 60.92 32.45 -5.82
C ASN A 428 61.60 33.70 -5.21
N TYR A 429 62.12 33.62 -3.98
CA TYR A 429 62.97 34.67 -3.39
C TYR A 429 64.30 34.09 -2.93
#